data_AF-A0A2M6ZPJ8-F1
#
_entry.id   AF-A0A2M6ZPJ8-F1
#
_cell.length_a   1.000
_cell.length_b   1.000
_cell.length_c   1.000
_cell.angle_alpha   90.00
_cell.angle_beta   90.00
_cell.angle_gamma   90.00
#
_symmetry.space_group_name_H-M   'P 1'
#
loop_
_entity.id
_entity.type
_entity.pdbx_description
1 polymer ?
#
loop_
_entity_poly.entity_id
_entity_poly.type
_entity_poly.pdbx_seq_one_letter_code
_entity_poly.pdbx_strand_id
1 'polypeptide(L)' 'MNISQADCRAIFDAVSDAILIHDVATGEILEVNRGMCEMFGYTPEAARRLKVTALCGGGSGLQLEPALSLIAKA' A
#
# COMPACT_ATOMS: atom_id res chain seq x y z
N MET A 1 17.32 11.01 15.94
CA MET A 1 17.08 11.67 14.63
C MET A 1 15.58 11.88 14.54
N ASN A 2 15.10 13.12 14.59
CA ASN A 2 13.68 13.42 14.42
C ASN A 2 13.44 13.65 12.93
N ILE A 3 12.78 12.71 12.27
CA ILE A 3 12.42 12.81 10.85
C ILE A 3 11.10 13.59 10.77
N SER A 4 11.03 14.60 9.91
CA SER A 4 9.79 15.36 9.71
C SER A 4 8.82 14.61 8.80
N GLN A 5 7.54 14.98 8.83
CA GLN A 5 6.55 14.41 7.91
C GLN A 5 6.92 14.66 6.43
N ALA A 6 7.52 15.81 6.13
CA ALA A 6 7.96 16.15 4.78
C ALA A 6 9.11 15.25 4.31
N ASP A 7 10.06 14.95 5.20
CA ASP A 7 11.17 14.05 4.90
C ASP A 7 10.66 12.62 4.68
N CYS A 8 9.73 12.15 5.52
CA CYS A 8 9.07 10.86 5.32
C CYS A 8 8.35 10.79 3.97
N ARG A 9 7.61 11.84 3.58
CA ARG A 9 6.93 11.93 2.27
C ARG A 9 7.94 11.89 1.13
N ALA A 10 9.03 12.65 1.23
CA ALA A 10 10.05 12.70 0.19
C ALA A 10 10.70 11.33 -0.03
N ILE A 11 11.02 10.61 1.05
CA ILE A 11 11.57 9.25 0.96
C ILE A 11 10.53 8.29 0.36
N PHE A 12 9.28 8.35 0.83
CA PHE A 12 8.19 7.52 0.36
C PHE A 12 7.98 7.66 -1.16
N ASP A 13 8.00 8.89 -1.69
CA ASP A 13 7.84 9.17 -3.12
C ASP A 13 9.11 8.98 -3.96
N ALA A 14 10.29 8.94 -3.34
CA ALA A 14 11.55 8.73 -4.04
C ALA A 14 11.81 7.25 -4.41
N VAL A 15 11.12 6.32 -3.76
CA VAL A 15 11.25 4.89 -4.05
C VAL A 15 10.50 4.54 -5.34
N SER A 16 11.22 3.95 -6.31
CA SER A 16 10.65 3.52 -7.59
C SER A 16 9.71 2.32 -7.46
N ASP A 17 9.91 1.48 -6.45
CA ASP A 17 9.01 0.37 -6.16
C ASP A 17 7.66 0.89 -5.64
N ALA A 18 6.61 0.12 -5.91
CA ALA A 18 5.28 0.44 -5.43
C ALA A 18 5.18 0.25 -3.92
N ILE A 19 4.86 1.33 -3.21
CA ILE A 19 4.57 1.33 -1.78
C ILE A 19 3.14 1.84 -1.58
N LEU A 20 2.37 1.11 -0.78
CA LEU A 20 1.03 1.51 -0.36
C LEU A 20 0.81 1.20 1.11
N ILE A 21 -0.05 1.99 1.75
CA ILE A 21 -0.56 1.77 3.09
C ILE A 21 -2.04 1.44 2.95
N HIS A 22 -2.48 0.37 3.60
CA HIS A 22 -3.89 -0.02 3.59
C HIS A 22 -4.39 -0.31 5.01
N ASP A 23 -5.69 -0.17 5.20
CA ASP A 23 -6.35 -0.64 6.40
C ASP A 23 -6.32 -2.18 6.45
N VAL A 24 -5.91 -2.74 7.58
CA VAL A 24 -5.72 -4.20 7.73
C VAL A 24 -7.05 -4.93 7.79
N ALA A 25 -8.11 -4.31 8.33
CA ALA A 25 -9.41 -4.93 8.52
C ALA A 25 -10.25 -4.88 7.23
N THR A 26 -10.25 -3.76 6.52
CA THR A 26 -11.10 -3.54 5.33
C THR A 26 -10.36 -3.81 4.01
N GLY A 27 -9.02 -3.72 4.03
CA GLY A 27 -8.15 -3.78 2.86
C GLY A 27 -8.13 -2.48 2.04
N GLU A 28 -8.78 -1.41 2.50
CA GLU A 28 -8.86 -0.12 1.79
C GLU A 28 -7.50 0.55 1.72
N ILE A 29 -7.13 1.03 0.53
CA ILE A 29 -5.86 1.74 0.35
C ILE A 29 -5.99 3.15 0.93
N LEU A 30 -5.20 3.43 1.95
CA LEU A 30 -5.17 4.72 2.63
C LEU A 30 -4.25 5.69 1.89
N GLU A 31 -3.11 5.18 1.40
CA GLU A 31 -2.04 5.98 0.82
C GLU A 31 -1.21 5.18 -0.18
N VAL A 32 -0.67 5.86 -1.19
CA VAL A 32 0.20 5.29 -2.22
C VAL A 32 1.33 6.26 -2.53
N ASN A 33 2.51 5.74 -2.84
CA ASN A 33 3.61 6.56 -3.30
C ASN A 33 3.53 6.82 -4.80
N ARG A 34 4.41 7.71 -5.27
CA ARG A 34 4.60 7.95 -6.70
C ARG A 34 4.94 6.67 -7.49
N GLY A 35 5.83 5.82 -6.98
CA GLY A 35 6.22 4.57 -7.64
C GLY A 35 5.04 3.63 -7.90
N MET A 36 4.09 3.51 -6.97
CA MET A 36 2.86 2.73 -7.13
C MET A 36 1.98 3.31 -8.24
N CYS A 37 1.81 4.63 -8.26
CA CYS A 37 1.02 5.30 -9.30
C CYS A 37 1.61 5.06 -10.69
N GLU A 38 2.93 5.19 -10.82
CA GLU A 38 3.65 4.98 -12.09
C GLU A 38 3.62 3.52 -12.53
N MET A 39 3.80 2.58 -11.59
CA MET A 39 3.84 1.14 -11.88
C MET A 39 2.47 0.55 -12.23
N PHE A 40 1.41 1.00 -11.54
CA PHE A 40 0.05 0.45 -11.72
C PHE A 40 -0.86 1.35 -12.58
N GLY A 41 -0.42 2.55 -12.95
CA GLY A 41 -1.15 3.45 -13.84
C GLY A 41 -2.36 4.15 -13.20
N TYR A 42 -2.38 4.29 -11.87
CA TYR A 42 -3.46 4.95 -11.14
C TYR A 42 -3.03 6.33 -10.63
N THR A 43 -3.98 7.27 -10.54
CA THR A 43 -3.78 8.46 -9.71
C THR A 43 -3.91 8.09 -8.23
N PRO A 44 -3.33 8.88 -7.30
CA PRO A 44 -3.47 8.64 -5.86
C PRO A 44 -4.93 8.54 -5.41
N GLU A 45 -5.81 9.40 -5.94
CA GLU A 45 -7.23 9.41 -5.60
C GLU A 45 -7.95 8.18 -6.13
N ALA A 46 -7.58 7.70 -7.32
CA ALA A 46 -8.14 6.48 -7.90
C ALA A 46 -7.69 5.25 -7.12
N ALA A 47 -6.40 5.16 -6.80
CA ALA A 47 -5.84 4.07 -6.01
C ALA A 47 -6.50 3.97 -4.62
N ARG A 48 -6.75 5.10 -3.95
CA ARG A 48 -7.43 5.14 -2.64
C ARG A 48 -8.90 4.71 -2.65
N ARG A 49 -9.48 4.48 -3.82
CA ARG A 49 -10.82 3.88 -3.98
C ARG A 49 -10.76 2.35 -4.17
N LEU A 50 -9.56 1.78 -4.25
CA LEU A 50 -9.35 0.35 -4.42
C LEU A 50 -9.05 -0.33 -3.07
N LYS A 51 -9.17 -1.65 -3.08
CA LYS A 51 -8.65 -2.51 -2.03
C LYS A 51 -7.31 -3.11 -2.45
N VAL A 52 -6.42 -3.36 -1.49
CA VAL A 52 -5.11 -4.01 -1.74
C VAL A 52 -5.26 -5.36 -2.46
N THR A 53 -6.36 -6.08 -2.20
CA THR A 53 -6.66 -7.36 -2.87
C THR A 53 -6.91 -7.21 -4.37
N ALA A 54 -7.36 -6.05 -4.85
CA ALA A 54 -7.51 -5.80 -6.29
C ALA A 54 -6.16 -5.67 -7.01
N LEU A 55 -5.10 -5.29 -6.29
CA LEU A 55 -3.74 -5.13 -6.83
C LEU A 55 -2.91 -6.41 -6.69
N CYS A 56 -3.02 -7.10 -5.55
CA CYS A 56 -2.18 -8.25 -5.23
C CYS A 56 -2.88 -9.60 -5.45
N GLY A 57 -4.21 -9.62 -5.51
CA GLY A 57 -5.03 -10.83 -5.62
C GLY A 57 -5.54 -11.08 -7.03
N GLY A 58 -4.65 -11.05 -8.02
CA GLY A 58 -5.00 -11.26 -9.43
C GLY A 58 -5.85 -12.51 -9.64
N GLY A 59 -7.15 -12.33 -9.81
CA GLY A 59 -8.11 -13.43 -9.95
C GLY A 59 -8.30 -14.25 -8.67
N SER A 60 -9.52 -14.76 -8.50
CA SER A 60 -9.91 -15.71 -7.45
C SER A 60 -8.80 -16.74 -7.14
N GLY A 61 -8.11 -16.65 -6.00
CA GLY A 61 -7.13 -17.69 -5.66
C GLY A 61 -6.25 -17.49 -4.43
N LEU A 62 -5.85 -16.26 -4.08
CA LEU A 62 -5.08 -16.07 -2.85
C LEU A 62 -6.02 -15.91 -1.67
N GLN A 63 -6.33 -17.03 -1.00
CA GLN A 63 -6.71 -16.99 0.40
C GLN A 63 -5.51 -16.41 1.16
N LEU A 64 -5.50 -15.10 1.37
CA LEU A 64 -4.63 -14.51 2.38
C LEU A 64 -5.06 -15.14 3.71
N GLU A 65 -4.30 -16.11 4.19
CA GLU A 65 -4.24 -16.40 5.62
C GLU A 65 -4.13 -15.05 6.34
N PRO A 66 -4.92 -14.77 7.39
CA PRO A 66 -4.99 -13.44 7.97
C PRO A 66 -3.58 -12.99 8.36
N ALA A 67 -3.05 -11.98 7.64
CA ALA A 67 -1.72 -11.43 7.90
C ALA A 67 -1.58 -10.91 9.34
N LEU A 68 -2.70 -10.68 10.03
CA LEU A 68 -2.77 -10.48 11.48
C LEU A 68 -2.02 -11.55 12.29
N SER A 69 -2.04 -12.81 11.87
CA SER A 69 -1.34 -13.91 12.56
C SER A 69 0.19 -13.81 12.48
N LEU A 70 0.72 -13.07 11.50
CA LEU A 70 2.16 -12.87 11.30
C LEU A 70 2.69 -11.63 12.01
N ILE A 71 1.87 -10.57 12.15
CA ILE A 71 2.25 -9.35 12.89
C ILE A 71 2.16 -9.56 14.41
N ALA A 72 1.24 -10.39 14.89
CA ALA A 72 1.06 -10.65 16.33
C ALA A 72 2.15 -11.52 16.98
N LYS A 73 3.15 -11.99 16.21
CA LYS A 73 4.26 -12.83 16.69
C LYS A 73 5.61 -12.10 16.79
N ALA A 74 5.66 -10.80 16.53
CA ALA A 74 6.86 -9.98 16.63
C ALA A 74 6.94 -9.23 17.97
#